data_AF-A0A971HTW9-F1
#
_entry.id   AF-A0A971HTW9-F1
#
_cell.length_a   1.000
_cell.length_b   1.000
_cell.length_c   1.000
_cell.angle_alpha   90.00
_cell.angle_beta   90.00
_cell.angle_gamma   90.00
#
_symmetry.space_group_name_H-M   'P 1'
#
loop_
_entity.id
_entity.type
_entity.pdbx_description
1 polymer ?
#
loop_
_entity_poly.entity_id
_entity_poly.type
_entity_poly.pdbx_seq_one_letter_code
_entity_poly.pdbx_strand_id
1 'polypeptide(L)'
;MKLENFFADHHKYLCSQWTEAIIKTYPEEGGKFFSSTSSQFSNPVGHTFRSNIERIVLAVAKGTDVAACTQDLDEILRIRAVQGFSPAVALGFIPALRNIVSQHIIEKCPAETHVALLGDLNILVDQLVLLGFDLYMQCRELLWRQKANQLYSRTHKLLERANLLQGEEAAE
;
A
#
# COMPACT_ATOMS: atom_id res chain seq x y z
N MET A 1 23.70 -5.77 16.56
CA MET A 1 22.22 -5.87 16.62
C MET A 1 21.73 -6.15 15.21
N LYS A 2 20.73 -7.00 15.02
CA LYS A 2 20.12 -7.22 13.70
C LYS A 2 18.86 -6.35 13.52
N LEU A 3 18.46 -6.10 12.27
CA LEU A 3 17.30 -5.27 11.96
C LEU A 3 16.00 -5.86 12.52
N GLU A 4 15.85 -7.18 12.51
CA GLU A 4 14.64 -7.86 13.00
C GLU A 4 14.41 -7.58 14.48
N ASN A 5 15.48 -7.63 15.29
CA ASN A 5 15.42 -7.33 16.72
C ASN A 5 15.03 -5.86 16.95
N PHE A 6 15.56 -4.93 16.14
CA PHE A 6 15.18 -3.52 16.23
C PHE A 6 13.69 -3.32 15.95
N PHE A 7 13.16 -3.99 14.92
CA PHE A 7 11.72 -3.94 14.61
C PHE A 7 10.87 -4.56 15.73
N ALA A 8 11.33 -5.63 16.37
CA ALA A 8 10.66 -6.23 17.52
C ALA A 8 10.64 -5.28 18.73
N ASP A 9 11.79 -4.70 19.09
CA ASP A 9 11.96 -3.85 20.27
C ASP A 9 11.23 -2.51 20.14
N HIS A 10 11.07 -2.01 18.91
CA HIS A 10 10.44 -0.72 18.63
C HIS A 10 9.10 -0.82 17.90
N HIS A 11 8.48 -2.01 17.90
CA HIS A 11 7.23 -2.32 17.19
C HIS A 11 6.16 -1.24 17.31
N LYS A 12 5.79 -0.85 18.55
CA LYS A 12 4.70 0.13 18.79
C LYS A 12 4.98 1.49 18.15
N TYR A 13 6.22 1.97 18.25
CA TYR A 13 6.64 3.24 17.67
C TYR A 13 6.57 3.17 16.14
N LEU A 14 7.14 2.11 15.55
CA LEU A 14 7.15 1.93 14.10
C LEU A 14 5.74 1.82 13.53
N CYS A 15 4.86 1.02 14.14
CA CYS A 15 3.47 0.90 13.71
C CYS A 15 2.73 2.25 13.74
N SER A 16 2.92 3.03 14.81
CA SER A 16 2.29 4.35 14.97
C SER A 16 2.78 5.33 13.89
N GLN A 17 4.09 5.53 13.80
CA GLN A 17 4.69 6.51 12.87
C GLN A 17 4.44 6.13 11.41
N TRP A 18 4.52 4.84 11.08
CA TRP A 18 4.35 4.39 9.71
C TRP A 18 2.89 4.45 9.25
N THR A 19 1.94 4.14 10.15
CA THR A 19 0.51 4.40 9.88
C THR A 19 0.28 5.90 9.66
N GLU A 20 0.85 6.76 10.50
CA GLU A 20 0.69 8.21 10.36
C GLU A 20 1.23 8.70 9.01
N ALA A 21 2.33 8.13 8.52
CA ALA A 21 2.87 8.43 7.19
C ALA A 21 1.89 8.11 6.06
N ILE A 22 1.07 7.06 6.18
CA ILE A 22 -0.03 6.80 5.23
C ILE A 22 -1.11 7.88 5.36
N ILE A 23 -1.58 8.14 6.58
CA ILE A 23 -2.70 9.06 6.85
C ILE A 23 -2.38 10.48 6.37
N LYS A 24 -1.14 10.95 6.53
CA LYS A 24 -0.67 12.27 6.09
C LYS A 24 -0.69 12.46 4.57
N THR A 25 -0.84 11.41 3.78
CA THR A 25 -1.01 11.52 2.32
C THR A 25 -2.42 11.93 1.91
N TYR A 26 -3.37 11.95 2.85
CA TYR A 26 -4.73 12.41 2.61
C TYR A 26 -4.86 13.90 2.94
N PRO A 27 -5.69 14.65 2.19
CA PRO A 27 -6.03 16.04 2.54
C PRO A 27 -6.54 16.15 3.97
N GLU A 28 -6.38 17.31 4.61
CA GLU A 28 -6.67 17.50 6.05
C GLU A 28 -8.05 16.98 6.50
N GLU A 29 -9.07 17.09 5.65
CA GLU A 29 -10.42 16.59 5.93
C GLU A 29 -10.48 15.06 5.97
N GLY A 30 -9.80 14.37 5.04
CA GLY A 30 -9.69 12.91 5.02
C GLY A 30 -8.74 12.37 6.09
N GLY A 31 -7.63 13.07 6.34
CA GLY A 31 -6.65 12.72 7.37
C GLY A 31 -7.27 12.71 8.78
N LYS A 32 -8.07 13.75 9.11
CA LYS A 32 -8.80 13.85 10.39
C LYS A 32 -9.76 12.69 10.61
N PHE A 33 -10.46 12.25 9.56
CA PHE A 33 -11.38 11.11 9.62
C PHE A 33 -10.64 9.78 9.90
N PHE A 34 -9.49 9.58 9.27
CA PHE A 34 -8.69 8.37 9.49
C PHE A 34 -7.94 8.39 10.83
N SER A 35 -7.68 9.55 11.42
CA SER A 35 -7.03 9.69 12.72
C SER A 35 -7.97 9.67 13.94
N SER A 36 -9.25 10.05 13.78
CA SER A 36 -10.14 10.36 14.92
C SER A 36 -10.70 9.16 15.68
N THR A 37 -10.79 7.99 15.06
CA THR A 37 -11.52 6.84 15.65
C THR A 37 -10.80 5.52 15.37
N SER A 38 -10.57 4.69 16.40
CA SER A 38 -9.96 3.36 16.29
C SER A 38 -10.94 2.23 15.98
N SER A 39 -12.26 2.48 16.11
CA SER A 39 -13.30 1.50 15.83
C SER A 39 -13.35 1.14 14.34
N GLN A 40 -13.28 -0.16 14.04
CA GLN A 40 -13.38 -0.70 12.68
C GLN A 40 -14.67 -0.27 11.95
N PHE A 41 -15.76 -0.05 12.69
CA PHE A 41 -17.05 0.32 12.10
C PHE A 41 -17.14 1.81 11.76
N SER A 42 -16.46 2.65 12.53
CA SER A 42 -16.47 4.09 12.32
C SER A 42 -15.35 4.55 11.38
N ASN A 43 -14.28 3.76 11.27
CA ASN A 43 -13.09 4.07 10.47
C ASN A 43 -12.47 2.80 9.87
N PRO A 44 -13.16 2.15 8.91
CA PRO A 44 -12.71 0.87 8.34
C PRO A 44 -11.37 1.00 7.62
N VAL A 45 -11.16 2.07 6.85
CA VAL A 45 -9.92 2.31 6.10
C VAL A 45 -8.73 2.54 7.04
N GLY A 46 -8.89 3.38 8.06
CA GLY A 46 -7.85 3.60 9.05
C GLY A 46 -7.53 2.35 9.87
N HIS A 47 -8.52 1.50 10.13
CA HIS A 47 -8.29 0.20 10.75
C HIS A 47 -7.49 -0.73 9.82
N THR A 48 -7.87 -0.85 8.55
CA THR A 48 -7.12 -1.61 7.55
C THR A 48 -5.66 -1.17 7.49
N PHE A 49 -5.38 0.14 7.45
CA PHE A 49 -4.00 0.62 7.43
C PHE A 49 -3.22 0.21 8.68
N ARG A 50 -3.79 0.41 9.88
CA ARG A 50 -3.13 0.04 11.14
C ARG A 50 -2.83 -1.46 11.23
N SER A 51 -3.83 -2.29 10.97
CA SER A 51 -3.69 -3.75 11.10
C SER A 51 -2.71 -4.32 10.08
N ASN A 52 -2.73 -3.84 8.83
CA ASN A 52 -1.79 -4.30 7.80
C ASN A 52 -0.36 -3.83 8.10
N ILE A 53 -0.18 -2.59 8.54
CA ILE A 53 1.14 -2.08 8.96
C ILE A 53 1.69 -2.89 10.14
N GLU A 54 0.85 -3.19 11.13
CA GLU A 54 1.24 -4.03 12.26
C GLU A 54 1.71 -5.42 11.82
N ARG A 55 0.98 -6.06 10.90
CA ARG A 55 1.37 -7.37 10.36
C ARG A 55 2.67 -7.32 9.56
N ILE A 56 2.89 -6.27 8.77
CA ILE A 56 4.14 -6.08 8.03
C ILE A 56 5.32 -5.86 9.00
N VAL A 57 5.18 -4.99 10.00
CA VAL A 57 6.24 -4.77 11.01
C VAL A 57 6.54 -6.07 11.76
N LEU A 58 5.52 -6.85 12.11
CA LEU A 58 5.70 -8.15 12.76
C LEU A 58 6.39 -9.18 11.86
N ALA A 59 6.08 -9.20 10.55
CA ALA A 59 6.74 -10.07 9.58
C ALA A 59 8.23 -9.78 9.49
N VAL A 60 8.60 -8.49 9.39
CA VAL A 60 10.00 -8.04 9.40
C VAL A 60 10.68 -8.41 10.72
N ALA A 61 10.01 -8.20 11.86
CA ALA A 61 10.54 -8.56 13.18
C ALA A 61 10.80 -10.07 13.35
N LYS A 62 10.11 -10.91 12.58
CA LYS A 62 10.32 -12.37 12.54
C LYS A 62 11.40 -12.81 11.55
N GLY A 63 11.95 -11.89 10.76
CA GLY A 63 12.92 -12.19 9.71
C GLY A 63 12.33 -13.02 8.57
N THR A 64 11.02 -12.89 8.30
CA THR A 64 10.41 -13.56 7.16
C THR A 64 10.77 -12.85 5.85
N ASP A 65 10.74 -13.59 4.75
CA ASP A 65 10.84 -13.02 3.40
C ASP A 65 9.78 -11.92 3.18
N VAL A 66 10.15 -10.86 2.47
CA VAL A 66 9.26 -9.76 2.05
C VAL A 66 8.05 -10.27 1.27
N ALA A 67 8.16 -11.42 0.59
CA ALA A 67 7.02 -12.08 -0.04
C ALA A 67 5.86 -12.36 0.94
N ALA A 68 6.12 -12.55 2.24
CA ALA A 68 5.09 -12.72 3.26
C ALA A 68 4.22 -11.48 3.45
N CYS A 69 4.71 -10.28 3.08
CA CYS A 69 3.98 -9.02 3.19
C CYS A 69 3.02 -8.76 2.01
N THR A 70 2.94 -9.66 1.03
CA THR A 70 2.18 -9.47 -0.22
C THR A 70 0.71 -9.15 0.04
N GLN A 71 0.03 -9.95 0.86
CA GLN A 71 -1.39 -9.72 1.17
C GLN A 71 -1.59 -8.38 1.87
N ASP A 72 -0.73 -8.08 2.86
CA ASP A 72 -0.91 -6.88 3.68
C ASP A 72 -0.65 -5.59 2.89
N LEU A 73 0.35 -5.62 2.00
CA LEU A 73 0.59 -4.53 1.07
C LEU A 73 -0.54 -4.37 0.06
N ASP A 74 -1.08 -5.47 -0.50
CA ASP A 74 -2.19 -5.41 -1.45
C ASP A 74 -3.43 -4.75 -0.82
N GLU A 75 -3.79 -5.09 0.42
CA GLU A 75 -4.94 -4.49 1.09
C GLU A 75 -4.83 -2.97 1.21
N ILE A 76 -3.64 -2.46 1.56
CA ILE A 76 -3.38 -1.01 1.62
C ILE A 76 -3.42 -0.40 0.22
N LEU A 77 -2.68 -0.98 -0.73
CA LEU A 77 -2.48 -0.41 -2.06
C LEU A 77 -3.74 -0.46 -2.91
N ARG A 78 -4.58 -1.48 -2.74
CA ARG A 78 -5.88 -1.63 -3.42
C ARG A 78 -6.83 -0.50 -3.06
N ILE A 79 -6.91 -0.13 -1.78
CA ILE A 79 -7.70 1.04 -1.34
C ILE A 79 -7.20 2.30 -2.06
N ARG A 80 -5.88 2.51 -2.09
CA ARG A 80 -5.25 3.67 -2.71
C ARG A 80 -5.39 3.69 -4.23
N ALA A 81 -5.42 2.52 -4.89
CA ALA A 81 -5.66 2.37 -6.31
C ALA A 81 -7.10 2.71 -6.70
N VAL A 82 -8.08 2.26 -5.91
CA VAL A 82 -9.50 2.59 -6.08
C VAL A 82 -9.74 4.10 -5.90
N GLN A 83 -9.04 4.72 -4.94
CA GLN A 83 -9.08 6.18 -4.74
C GLN A 83 -8.40 6.98 -5.86
N GLY A 84 -7.70 6.31 -6.78
CA GLY A 84 -7.14 6.94 -7.96
C GLY A 84 -5.84 7.73 -7.72
N PHE A 85 -5.16 7.53 -6.60
CA PHE A 85 -3.84 8.13 -6.37
C PHE A 85 -2.84 7.73 -7.45
N SER A 86 -1.85 8.58 -7.74
CA SER A 86 -0.73 8.20 -8.61
C SER A 86 0.15 7.14 -7.93
N PRO A 87 0.96 6.37 -8.69
CA PRO A 87 1.88 5.40 -8.09
C PRO A 87 2.78 6.02 -7.01
N ALA A 88 3.37 7.18 -7.28
CA ALA A 88 4.23 7.88 -6.33
C ALA A 88 3.52 8.20 -5.00
N VAL A 89 2.26 8.66 -5.07
CA VAL A 89 1.47 8.93 -3.87
C VAL A 89 1.11 7.62 -3.17
N ALA A 90 0.61 6.62 -3.92
CA ALA A 90 0.15 5.32 -3.42
C ALA A 90 1.25 4.49 -2.73
N LEU A 91 2.50 4.62 -3.17
CA LEU A 91 3.64 3.92 -2.57
C LEU A 91 4.42 4.77 -1.56
N GLY A 92 4.21 6.08 -1.50
CA GLY A 92 5.06 7.01 -0.74
C GLY A 92 5.24 6.70 0.75
N PHE A 93 4.33 5.92 1.35
CA PHE A 93 4.47 5.46 2.72
C PHE A 93 5.62 4.45 2.90
N ILE A 94 5.98 3.67 1.88
CA ILE A 94 7.05 2.67 1.97
C ILE A 94 8.42 3.36 2.06
N PRO A 95 8.80 4.31 1.18
CA PRO A 95 10.02 5.09 1.37
C PRO A 95 10.04 5.91 2.66
N ALA A 96 8.87 6.34 3.17
CA ALA A 96 8.81 7.04 4.45
C ALA A 96 9.28 6.17 5.63
N LEU A 97 9.12 4.84 5.55
CA LEU A 97 9.66 3.90 6.55
C LEU A 97 11.18 4.07 6.69
N ARG A 98 11.90 4.27 5.58
CA ARG A 98 13.36 4.48 5.60
C ARG A 98 13.72 5.63 6.52
N ASN A 99 13.04 6.77 6.39
CA ASN A 99 13.31 7.95 7.21
C ASN A 99 12.94 7.72 8.68
N ILE A 100 11.77 7.12 8.94
CA ILE A 100 11.29 6.82 10.30
C ILE A 100 12.29 5.92 11.04
N VAL A 101 12.66 4.81 10.42
CA VAL A 101 13.55 3.82 11.04
C VAL A 101 14.97 4.36 11.15
N SER A 102 15.48 5.05 10.12
CA SER A 102 16.85 5.59 10.14
C SER A 102 17.04 6.61 11.27
N GLN A 103 16.10 7.54 11.43
CA GLN A 103 16.15 8.51 12.52
C GLN A 103 16.10 7.81 13.88
N HIS A 104 15.24 6.81 14.02
CA HIS A 104 15.09 6.06 15.27
C HIS A 104 16.31 5.19 15.60
N ILE A 105 16.98 4.60 14.59
CA ILE A 105 18.26 3.90 14.76
C ILE A 105 19.33 4.87 15.25
N ILE A 106 19.44 6.04 14.63
CA ILE A 106 20.44 7.05 15.02
C ILE A 106 20.23 7.51 16.46
N GLU A 107 18.97 7.65 16.89
CA GLU A 107 18.62 8.08 18.25
C GLU A 107 18.82 6.98 19.30
N LYS A 108 18.48 5.72 18.98
CA LYS A 108 18.39 4.64 19.98
C LYS A 108 19.54 3.66 19.98
N CYS A 109 20.39 3.66 18.96
CA CYS A 109 21.42 2.65 18.78
C CYS A 109 22.84 3.25 18.81
N PRO A 110 23.85 2.50 19.28
CA PRO A 110 25.24 2.91 19.19
C PRO A 110 25.69 3.12 17.74
N ALA A 111 26.54 4.13 17.50
CA ALA A 111 27.01 4.51 16.17
C ALA A 111 27.65 3.34 15.37
N GLU A 112 28.32 2.44 16.07
CA GLU A 112 28.96 1.23 15.51
C GLU A 112 27.96 0.31 14.79
N THR A 113 26.68 0.36 15.16
CA THR A 113 25.63 -0.48 14.57
C THR A 113 24.93 0.16 13.38
N HIS A 114 25.11 1.46 13.15
CA HIS A 114 24.34 2.23 12.18
C HIS A 114 24.56 1.73 10.75
N VAL A 115 25.81 1.50 10.35
CA VAL A 115 26.14 1.08 8.97
C VAL A 115 25.43 -0.21 8.59
N ALA A 116 25.47 -1.21 9.48
CA ALA A 116 24.82 -2.50 9.24
C ALA A 116 23.28 -2.37 9.18
N LEU A 117 22.68 -1.74 10.19
CA LEU A 117 21.22 -1.64 10.30
C LEU A 117 20.61 -0.78 9.17
N LEU A 118 21.26 0.33 8.82
CA LEU A 118 20.80 1.19 7.72
C LEU A 118 20.98 0.49 6.36
N GLY A 119 22.02 -0.33 6.20
CA GLY A 119 22.20 -1.17 5.02
C GLY A 119 21.05 -2.18 4.86
N ASP A 120 20.76 -2.95 5.90
CA ASP A 120 19.67 -3.93 5.90
C ASP A 120 18.31 -3.26 5.66
N LEU A 121 18.08 -2.09 6.29
CA LEU A 121 16.87 -1.30 6.10
C LEU A 121 16.68 -0.85 4.65
N ASN A 122 17.76 -0.41 3.99
CA ASN A 122 17.68 0.02 2.59
C ASN A 122 17.24 -1.12 1.68
N ILE A 123 17.82 -2.32 1.87
CA ILE A 123 17.45 -3.53 1.12
C ILE A 123 15.99 -3.88 1.35
N LEU A 124 15.53 -3.91 2.60
CA LEU A 124 14.14 -4.18 2.96
C LEU A 124 13.17 -3.19 2.29
N VAL A 125 13.47 -1.89 2.38
CA VAL A 125 12.61 -0.85 1.80
C VAL A 125 12.55 -0.98 0.27
N ASP A 126 13.67 -1.23 -0.39
CA ASP A 126 13.70 -1.39 -1.85
C ASP A 126 12.87 -2.60 -2.30
N GLN A 127 12.98 -3.73 -1.58
CA GLN A 127 12.17 -4.93 -1.83
C GLN A 127 10.66 -4.64 -1.64
N LEU A 128 10.28 -3.96 -0.56
CA LEU A 128 8.89 -3.58 -0.31
C LEU A 128 8.35 -2.63 -1.38
N VAL A 129 9.17 -1.69 -1.87
CA VAL A 129 8.77 -0.75 -2.93
C VAL A 129 8.51 -1.50 -4.23
N LEU A 130 9.39 -2.42 -4.63
CA LEU A 130 9.23 -3.20 -5.86
C LEU A 130 7.97 -4.08 -5.80
N LEU A 131 7.80 -4.83 -4.71
CA LEU A 131 6.61 -5.65 -4.48
C LEU A 131 5.34 -4.77 -4.48
N GLY A 132 5.36 -3.66 -3.76
CA GLY A 132 4.24 -2.73 -3.71
C GLY A 132 3.91 -2.13 -5.07
N PHE A 133 4.91 -1.90 -5.92
CA PHE A 133 4.69 -1.34 -7.25
C PHE A 133 3.92 -2.33 -8.13
N ASP A 134 4.35 -3.59 -8.15
CA ASP A 134 3.67 -4.65 -8.90
C ASP A 134 2.22 -4.81 -8.44
N LEU A 135 1.99 -4.89 -7.13
CA LEU A 135 0.63 -5.03 -6.55
C LEU A 135 -0.28 -3.85 -6.91
N TYR A 136 0.25 -2.63 -6.80
CA TYR A 136 -0.50 -1.43 -7.15
C TYR A 136 -0.83 -1.39 -8.65
N MET A 137 0.12 -1.75 -9.52
CA MET A 137 -0.09 -1.78 -10.96
C MET A 137 -1.11 -2.85 -11.37
N GLN A 138 -1.07 -4.03 -10.77
CA GLN A 138 -2.09 -5.07 -10.96
C GLN A 138 -3.48 -4.57 -10.57
N CYS A 139 -3.61 -3.87 -9.45
CA CYS A 139 -4.89 -3.26 -9.04
C CYS A 139 -5.38 -2.23 -10.06
N ARG A 140 -4.49 -1.37 -10.58
CA ARG A 140 -4.83 -0.36 -11.58
C ARG A 140 -5.25 -0.98 -12.91
N GLU A 141 -4.53 -1.99 -13.38
CA GLU A 141 -4.88 -2.70 -14.61
C GLU A 141 -6.26 -3.35 -14.50
N LEU A 142 -6.53 -4.03 -13.39
CA LEU A 142 -7.84 -4.64 -13.14
C LEU A 142 -8.97 -3.60 -13.16
N LEU A 143 -8.78 -2.46 -12.50
CA LEU A 143 -9.76 -1.37 -12.50
C LEU A 143 -10.00 -0.81 -13.91
N TRP A 144 -8.95 -0.63 -14.71
CA TRP A 144 -9.09 -0.15 -16.08
C TRP A 144 -9.75 -1.16 -17.00
N ARG A 145 -9.40 -2.44 -16.88
CA ARG A 145 -10.06 -3.53 -17.61
C ARG A 145 -11.55 -3.58 -17.30
N GLN A 146 -11.93 -3.44 -16.03
CA GLN A 146 -13.33 -3.39 -15.63
C GLN A 146 -14.07 -2.17 -16.21
N LYS A 147 -13.46 -0.98 -16.18
CA LYS A 147 -14.04 0.23 -16.79
C LYS A 147 -14.23 0.09 -18.29
N ALA A 148 -13.24 -0.47 -19.00
CA ALA A 148 -13.31 -0.71 -20.44
C ALA A 148 -14.45 -1.69 -20.79
N ASN A 149 -14.53 -2.82 -20.07
CA ASN A 149 -15.59 -3.81 -20.27
C ASN A 149 -16.99 -3.24 -20.00
N GLN A 150 -17.13 -2.40 -18.98
CA GLN A 150 -18.39 -1.71 -18.69
C GLN A 150 -18.78 -0.74 -19.79
N LEU A 151 -17.84 0.04 -20.32
CA LEU A 151 -18.09 0.95 -21.42
C LEU A 151 -18.50 0.18 -22.67
N TYR A 152 -17.75 -0.86 -23.04
CA TYR A 152 -18.07 -1.73 -24.17
C TYR A 152 -19.47 -2.34 -24.06
N SER A 153 -19.81 -2.92 -22.91
CA SER A 153 -21.12 -3.53 -22.68
C SER A 153 -22.26 -2.50 -22.77
N ARG A 154 -22.06 -1.28 -22.26
CA ARG A 154 -23.05 -0.20 -22.37
C ARG A 154 -23.25 0.25 -23.81
N THR A 155 -22.16 0.48 -24.55
CA THR A 155 -22.20 0.89 -25.96
C THR A 155 -22.85 -0.19 -26.82
N HIS A 156 -22.46 -1.45 -26.65
CA HIS A 156 -23.06 -2.58 -27.36
C HIS A 156 -24.57 -2.64 -27.15
N LYS A 157 -25.05 -2.56 -25.89
CA LYS A 157 -26.48 -2.57 -25.58
C LYS A 157 -27.24 -1.38 -26.18
N LEU A 158 -26.60 -0.22 -26.32
CA LEU A 158 -27.20 0.95 -26.97
C LEU A 158 -27.32 0.75 -28.48
N LEU A 159 -26.27 0.23 -29.13
CA LEU A 159 -26.26 -0.09 -30.56
C LEU A 159 -27.29 -1.18 -30.90
N GLU A 160 -27.38 -2.21 -30.08
CA GLU A 160 -28.36 -3.30 -30.17
C GLU A 160 -29.79 -2.75 -30.12
N ARG A 161 -30.10 -1.91 -29.12
CA ARG A 161 -31.41 -1.26 -28.98
C ARG A 161 -31.76 -0.31 -30.12
N ALA A 162 -30.75 0.29 -30.75
CA ALA A 162 -30.93 1.17 -31.89
C ALA A 162 -31.04 0.40 -33.22
N ASN A 163 -31.01 -0.94 -33.21
CA ASN A 163 -30.92 -1.81 -34.39
C ASN A 163 -29.73 -1.48 -35.32
N LEU A 164 -28.67 -0.88 -34.78
CA LEU A 164 -27.48 -0.49 -35.55
C LEU A 164 -26.47 -1.63 -35.71
N LEU A 165 -26.74 -2.80 -35.12
CA LEU A 165 -25.90 -3.99 -35.21
C LEU A 165 -26.31 -4.95 -36.35
N GLN A 166 -27.31 -4.62 -37.18
CA GLN A 166 -27.83 -5.48 -38.27
C GLN A 166 -26.89 -5.62 -39.50
N GLY A 167 -25.57 -5.49 -39.33
CA GLY A 167 -24.61 -5.50 -40.44
C GLY A 167 -23.44 -6.49 -40.31
N GLU A 168 -23.30 -7.22 -39.20
CA GLU A 168 -22.12 -8.09 -38.97
C GLU A 168 -22.35 -9.58 -39.31
N GLU A 169 -23.53 -9.99 -39.79
CA GLU A 169 -23.82 -11.39 -40.17
C GLU A 169 -23.48 -11.76 -41.63
N ALA A 170 -22.69 -10.96 -42.36
CA ALA A 170 -22.32 -11.28 -43.75
C ALA A 170 -20.82 -11.09 -44.03
N ALA A 171 -19.98 -11.90 -43.38
CA ALA A 171 -18.65 -12.22 -43.88
C ALA A 171 -18.21 -13.58 -43.33
N GLU A 172 -18.63 -14.65 -44.03
CA GLU A 172 -17.98 -15.97 -44.00
C GLU A 172 -16.55 -15.90 -44.56
#